data_AF-A0A5C6C9R5-F1
#
_entry.id   AF-A0A5C6C9R5-F1
#
_cell.length_a   1.000
_cell.length_b   1.000
_cell.length_c   1.000
_cell.angle_alpha   90.00
_cell.angle_beta   90.00
_cell.angle_gamma   90.00
#
_symmetry.space_group_name_H-M   'P 1'
#
loop_
_entity.id
_entity.type
_entity.pdbx_description
1 polymer ?
#
loop_
_entity_poly.entity_id
_entity_poly.type
_entity_poly.pdbx_seq_one_letter_code
_entity_poly.pdbx_strand_id
1 'polypeptide(L)'
;MRHYGLTSKYGKLSAIMICAYVSCMPELCRAVVINVPPMTAPGFIDSNTELNLFGAGTIPDDFVAGSFAGSSTNINVNINGGVTGENFSANAGTTVTVTGGTVGDFFDAFDDSVININGGTIGSFFDANGGSQINITGGSIGQGFDALNGSVVNFRGGTFLGEFDAAGGSTVNLLGSSFVLNGSLLSLLPGVTFPVSSRNIMLSGILLDGSSFQFDLNSTNAAFQDYFSDSAALTVTIPAAADFDLDLDVDNEDLVIWITDYGSTGTVIADADGDGDSDGADFLIWQREFTGGPLNYAEIATVPEPGAAVPICLCVGWGMSRTTRNFLFRRALNRV
;
A
#
# COMPACT_ATOMS: atom_id res chain seq x y z
N MET A 1 -40.81 -76.08 13.78
CA MET A 1 -40.27 -76.66 15.02
C MET A 1 -38.79 -76.94 14.85
N ARG A 2 -37.92 -76.16 15.50
CA ARG A 2 -36.76 -76.58 16.31
C ARG A 2 -35.82 -75.39 16.49
N HIS A 3 -35.77 -74.92 17.73
CA HIS A 3 -34.73 -74.07 18.29
C HIS A 3 -33.53 -74.92 18.73
N TYR A 4 -32.33 -74.40 18.49
CA TYR A 4 -31.08 -74.48 19.28
C TYR A 4 -30.24 -73.30 18.77
N GLY A 5 -29.50 -72.48 19.51
CA GLY A 5 -29.04 -72.44 20.89
C GLY A 5 -27.84 -71.47 20.89
N LEU A 6 -27.80 -70.55 21.87
CA LEU A 6 -26.88 -69.40 22.00
C LEU A 6 -25.38 -69.76 22.00
N THR A 7 -24.51 -68.83 21.55
CA THR A 7 -23.72 -67.91 22.40
C THR A 7 -22.61 -67.21 21.61
N SER A 8 -22.54 -65.88 21.66
CA SER A 8 -21.29 -65.16 21.94
C SER A 8 -21.60 -63.72 22.33
N LYS A 9 -21.14 -63.36 23.53
CA LYS A 9 -21.26 -62.06 24.19
C LYS A 9 -20.38 -61.04 23.48
N TYR A 10 -20.86 -59.82 23.28
CA TYR A 10 -20.21 -58.49 23.41
C TYR A 10 -21.26 -57.51 22.86
N GLY A 11 -21.96 -56.75 23.69
CA GLY A 11 -21.46 -55.45 24.16
C GLY A 11 -22.06 -54.34 23.29
N LYS A 12 -23.05 -53.63 23.83
CA LYS A 12 -23.78 -52.48 23.27
C LYS A 12 -22.89 -51.51 22.47
N LEU A 13 -23.44 -50.92 21.40
CA LEU A 13 -23.56 -49.46 21.24
C LEU A 13 -24.34 -49.15 19.95
N SER A 14 -25.50 -48.49 20.11
CA SER A 14 -26.24 -47.87 19.01
C SER A 14 -25.35 -46.85 18.31
N ALA A 15 -25.06 -47.07 17.03
CA ALA A 15 -24.53 -46.01 16.18
C ALA A 15 -25.67 -45.07 15.83
N ILE A 16 -25.79 -43.97 16.57
CA ILE A 16 -26.50 -42.78 16.14
C ILE A 16 -25.74 -42.26 14.93
N MET A 17 -26.36 -42.34 13.76
CA MET A 17 -25.84 -41.75 12.52
C MET A 17 -25.97 -40.23 12.66
N ILE A 18 -24.95 -39.61 13.27
CA ILE A 18 -24.76 -38.17 13.22
C ILE A 18 -24.31 -37.88 11.78
N CYS A 19 -25.26 -37.47 10.95
CA CYS A 19 -24.97 -36.85 9.67
C CYS A 19 -24.34 -35.48 9.99
N ALA A 20 -23.03 -35.47 10.27
CA ALA A 20 -22.27 -34.25 10.36
C ALA A 20 -22.10 -33.73 8.94
N TYR A 21 -22.95 -32.78 8.55
CA TYR A 21 -22.59 -31.79 7.54
C TYR A 21 -21.35 -31.08 8.08
N VAL A 22 -20.16 -31.58 7.73
CA VAL A 22 -18.94 -30.80 7.84
C VAL A 22 -19.01 -29.82 6.68
N SER A 23 -19.74 -28.72 6.86
CA SER A 23 -19.45 -27.51 6.13
C SER A 23 -17.97 -27.24 6.35
N CYS A 24 -17.20 -27.30 5.27
CA CYS A 24 -15.78 -26.96 5.23
C CYS A 24 -15.54 -25.73 6.10
N MET A 25 -14.83 -25.88 7.21
CA MET A 25 -14.39 -24.73 8.00
C MET A 25 -13.28 -24.06 7.17
N PRO A 26 -13.45 -22.80 6.74
CA PRO A 26 -12.48 -22.11 5.88
C PRO A 26 -11.10 -21.91 6.52
N GLU A 27 -10.93 -22.23 7.80
CA GLU A 27 -9.68 -22.05 8.54
C GLU A 27 -8.77 -23.28 8.60
N LEU A 28 -9.12 -24.40 7.94
CA LEU A 28 -8.32 -25.64 7.94
C LEU A 28 -7.68 -26.00 6.58
N CYS A 29 -7.82 -25.17 5.55
CA CYS A 29 -7.11 -25.38 4.29
C CYS A 29 -5.67 -24.86 4.46
N ARG A 30 -4.71 -25.76 4.72
CA ARG A 30 -3.30 -25.40 4.87
C ARG A 30 -2.80 -24.77 3.57
N ALA A 31 -2.21 -23.58 3.65
CA ALA A 31 -1.53 -22.97 2.53
C ALA A 31 -0.48 -23.93 1.94
N VAL A 32 -0.50 -24.10 0.62
CA VAL A 32 0.50 -24.85 -0.14
C VAL A 32 1.60 -23.87 -0.51
N VAL A 33 2.85 -24.13 -0.10
CA VAL A 33 4.00 -23.30 -0.47
C VAL A 33 4.87 -24.07 -1.46
N ILE A 34 5.12 -23.47 -2.63
CA ILE A 34 5.90 -24.03 -3.74
C ILE A 34 7.11 -23.13 -3.97
N ASN A 35 8.30 -23.61 -3.66
CA ASN A 35 9.56 -22.87 -3.85
C ASN A 35 10.30 -23.41 -5.08
N VAL A 36 10.51 -22.55 -6.07
CA VAL A 36 11.08 -22.88 -7.38
C VAL A 36 12.37 -22.08 -7.59
N PRO A 37 13.57 -22.69 -7.54
CA PRO A 37 13.92 -24.04 -7.10
C PRO A 37 13.78 -24.27 -5.57
N PRO A 38 13.88 -25.53 -5.07
CA PRO A 38 14.25 -26.75 -5.80
C PRO A 38 13.09 -27.49 -6.46
N MET A 39 11.84 -27.09 -6.23
CA MET A 39 10.71 -27.71 -6.89
C MET A 39 10.65 -27.31 -8.36
N THR A 40 10.10 -28.18 -9.18
CA THR A 40 9.66 -27.81 -10.53
C THR A 40 8.33 -27.08 -10.40
N ALA A 41 8.19 -25.93 -11.06
CA ALA A 41 6.93 -25.20 -11.07
C ALA A 41 5.83 -26.06 -11.73
N PRO A 42 4.63 -26.13 -11.14
CA PRO A 42 3.46 -26.66 -11.85
C PRO A 42 3.04 -25.70 -12.97
N GLY A 43 2.23 -26.17 -13.91
CA GLY A 43 1.56 -25.30 -14.89
C GLY A 43 0.28 -24.64 -14.36
N PHE A 44 -0.20 -25.03 -13.17
CA PHE A 44 -1.41 -24.49 -12.57
C PHE A 44 -1.32 -24.50 -11.05
N ILE A 45 -1.81 -23.43 -10.41
CA ILE A 45 -2.04 -23.36 -8.97
C ILE A 45 -3.44 -22.82 -8.67
N ASP A 46 -3.99 -23.20 -7.52
CA ASP A 46 -5.34 -22.81 -7.07
C ASP A 46 -5.29 -22.27 -5.63
N SER A 47 -6.45 -22.01 -5.06
CA SER A 47 -6.68 -21.33 -3.81
C SER A 47 -5.79 -21.79 -2.66
N ASN A 48 -5.38 -20.84 -1.83
CA ASN A 48 -4.46 -21.05 -0.70
C ASN A 48 -3.11 -21.62 -1.16
N THR A 49 -2.56 -21.10 -2.25
CA THR A 49 -1.23 -21.47 -2.74
C THR A 49 -0.32 -20.26 -2.82
N GLU A 50 0.88 -20.38 -2.30
CA GLU A 50 1.98 -19.44 -2.48
C GLU A 50 3.06 -20.11 -3.34
N LEU A 51 3.39 -19.50 -4.48
CA LEU A 51 4.51 -19.90 -5.33
C LEU A 51 5.60 -18.85 -5.25
N ASN A 52 6.80 -19.24 -4.82
CA ASN A 52 7.98 -18.39 -4.78
C ASN A 52 8.96 -18.82 -5.88
N LEU A 53 9.18 -17.95 -6.85
CA LEU A 53 10.16 -18.11 -7.92
C LEU A 53 11.46 -17.37 -7.55
N PHE A 54 12.58 -18.07 -7.61
CA PHE A 54 13.91 -17.56 -7.30
C PHE A 54 14.84 -17.64 -8.53
N GLY A 55 16.04 -17.02 -8.43
CA GLY A 55 16.96 -16.72 -9.54
C GLY A 55 17.23 -17.80 -10.59
N ALA A 56 17.30 -19.08 -10.21
CA ALA A 56 17.58 -20.19 -11.13
C ALA A 56 16.32 -21.00 -11.52
N GLY A 57 15.15 -20.54 -11.08
CA GLY A 57 13.88 -21.22 -11.30
C GLY A 57 13.24 -20.84 -12.63
N THR A 58 12.35 -21.71 -13.08
CA THR A 58 11.54 -21.47 -14.26
C THR A 58 10.10 -21.88 -13.97
N ILE A 59 9.16 -20.97 -14.25
CA ILE A 59 7.74 -21.29 -14.41
C ILE A 59 7.51 -21.59 -15.90
N PRO A 60 6.81 -22.68 -16.27
CA PRO A 60 6.59 -23.02 -17.68
C PRO A 60 5.70 -22.00 -18.40
N ASP A 61 5.66 -22.09 -19.73
CA ASP A 61 4.66 -21.40 -20.55
C ASP A 61 3.25 -21.84 -20.17
N ASP A 62 2.27 -20.99 -20.48
CA ASP A 62 0.84 -21.21 -20.21
C ASP A 62 0.54 -21.46 -18.72
N PHE A 63 1.34 -20.88 -17.83
CA PHE A 63 1.13 -21.01 -16.40
C PHE A 63 -0.14 -20.25 -15.97
N VAL A 64 -1.01 -20.93 -15.22
CA VAL A 64 -2.28 -20.36 -14.78
C VAL A 64 -2.36 -20.33 -13.25
N ALA A 65 -2.52 -19.13 -12.69
CA ALA A 65 -2.83 -18.93 -11.29
C ALA A 65 -4.33 -18.65 -11.12
N GLY A 66 -5.04 -19.56 -10.47
CA GLY A 66 -6.47 -19.46 -10.24
C GLY A 66 -7.32 -20.00 -11.38
N SER A 67 -8.55 -20.41 -11.04
CA SER A 67 -9.53 -20.97 -11.97
C SER A 67 -10.17 -19.88 -12.84
N PHE A 68 -10.33 -20.14 -14.13
CA PHE A 68 -11.10 -19.30 -15.06
C PHE A 68 -12.58 -19.13 -14.65
N ALA A 69 -13.10 -19.96 -13.75
CA ALA A 69 -14.45 -19.80 -13.21
C ALA A 69 -14.56 -18.68 -12.16
N GLY A 70 -13.46 -18.05 -11.77
CA GLY A 70 -13.43 -16.93 -10.82
C GLY A 70 -13.67 -17.32 -9.36
N SER A 71 -13.65 -18.62 -9.03
CA SER A 71 -13.92 -19.12 -7.68
C SER A 71 -12.69 -19.21 -6.78
N SER A 72 -11.49 -18.93 -7.33
CA SER A 72 -10.24 -19.09 -6.62
C SER A 72 -9.94 -17.90 -5.70
N THR A 73 -9.27 -18.14 -4.58
CA THR A 73 -8.96 -17.11 -3.58
C THR A 73 -7.63 -17.37 -2.90
N ASN A 74 -6.96 -16.31 -2.42
CA ASN A 74 -5.73 -16.43 -1.64
C ASN A 74 -4.61 -17.18 -2.41
N ILE A 75 -4.31 -16.71 -3.61
CA ILE A 75 -3.19 -17.20 -4.42
C ILE A 75 -2.12 -16.11 -4.47
N ASN A 76 -0.89 -16.46 -4.11
CA ASN A 76 0.24 -15.55 -4.15
C ASN A 76 1.33 -16.11 -5.07
N VAL A 77 1.79 -15.31 -6.03
CA VAL A 77 2.93 -15.65 -6.91
C VAL A 77 4.01 -14.60 -6.73
N ASN A 78 5.10 -14.96 -6.05
CA ASN A 78 6.22 -14.07 -5.75
C ASN A 78 7.38 -14.36 -6.69
N ILE A 79 7.65 -13.44 -7.60
CA ILE A 79 8.73 -13.51 -8.58
C ILE A 79 9.90 -12.67 -8.07
N ASN A 80 10.82 -13.34 -7.36
CA ASN A 80 12.00 -12.71 -6.77
C ASN A 80 13.23 -12.78 -7.69
N GLY A 81 13.13 -13.52 -8.80
CA GLY A 81 14.19 -13.82 -9.75
C GLY A 81 13.70 -14.87 -10.75
N GLY A 82 14.61 -15.47 -11.51
CA GLY A 82 14.27 -16.56 -12.44
C GLY A 82 13.52 -16.04 -13.66
N VAL A 83 12.83 -16.95 -14.35
CA VAL A 83 12.10 -16.67 -15.58
C VAL A 83 10.72 -17.35 -15.53
N THR A 84 9.66 -16.64 -15.91
CA THR A 84 8.40 -17.28 -16.31
C THR A 84 8.38 -17.50 -17.81
N GLY A 85 7.69 -18.54 -18.24
CA GLY A 85 7.31 -18.69 -19.63
C GLY A 85 6.33 -17.62 -20.10
N GLU A 86 5.96 -17.73 -21.36
CA GLU A 86 4.93 -16.91 -22.02
C GLU A 86 3.52 -17.31 -21.54
N ASN A 87 2.51 -16.46 -21.79
CA ASN A 87 1.10 -16.73 -21.50
C ASN A 87 0.83 -17.02 -20.01
N PHE A 88 1.45 -16.28 -19.10
CA PHE A 88 1.07 -16.35 -17.69
C PHE A 88 -0.34 -15.75 -17.54
N SER A 89 -1.32 -16.49 -17.04
CA SER A 89 -2.62 -15.95 -16.64
C SER A 89 -2.77 -15.84 -15.12
N ALA A 90 -3.03 -14.64 -14.62
CA ALA A 90 -3.44 -14.37 -13.25
C ALA A 90 -4.96 -14.14 -13.17
N ASN A 91 -5.70 -15.15 -12.72
CA ASN A 91 -7.15 -15.09 -12.54
C ASN A 91 -7.55 -14.53 -11.16
N ALA A 92 -8.86 -14.36 -10.95
CA ALA A 92 -9.45 -13.87 -9.71
C ALA A 92 -8.86 -14.50 -8.43
N GLY A 93 -8.61 -13.65 -7.44
CA GLY A 93 -8.04 -14.04 -6.15
C GLY A 93 -6.53 -14.26 -6.18
N THR A 94 -5.86 -13.91 -7.28
CA THR A 94 -4.41 -13.97 -7.45
C THR A 94 -3.76 -12.63 -7.19
N THR A 95 -2.74 -12.63 -6.32
CA THR A 95 -1.77 -11.55 -6.22
C THR A 95 -0.44 -12.02 -6.81
N VAL A 96 0.08 -11.30 -7.82
CA VAL A 96 1.43 -11.52 -8.35
C VAL A 96 2.31 -10.38 -7.90
N THR A 97 3.47 -10.69 -7.32
CA THR A 97 4.45 -9.67 -6.90
C THR A 97 5.78 -9.93 -7.58
N VAL A 98 6.23 -8.97 -8.39
CA VAL A 98 7.49 -9.03 -9.15
C VAL A 98 8.48 -8.07 -8.52
N THR A 99 9.53 -8.62 -7.89
CA THR A 99 10.63 -7.83 -7.30
C THR A 99 11.93 -7.99 -8.09
N GLY A 100 12.01 -9.00 -8.95
CA GLY A 100 13.15 -9.26 -9.84
C GLY A 100 12.79 -10.28 -10.93
N GLY A 101 13.79 -10.78 -11.65
CA GLY A 101 13.59 -11.80 -12.69
C GLY A 101 12.93 -11.28 -13.96
N THR A 102 12.46 -12.22 -14.79
CA THR A 102 11.78 -11.93 -16.06
C THR A 102 10.44 -12.66 -16.12
N VAL A 103 9.36 -11.94 -16.34
CA VAL A 103 8.07 -12.49 -16.77
C VAL A 103 8.06 -12.49 -18.29
N GLY A 104 7.62 -13.61 -18.89
CA GLY A 104 7.52 -13.76 -20.34
C GLY A 104 6.51 -12.82 -20.99
N ASP A 105 6.42 -12.90 -22.32
CA ASP A 105 5.43 -12.15 -23.10
C ASP A 105 4.01 -12.70 -22.85
N PHE A 106 2.99 -11.92 -23.20
CA PHE A 106 1.57 -12.29 -23.07
C PHE A 106 1.17 -12.57 -21.62
N PHE A 107 1.58 -11.70 -20.71
CA PHE A 107 1.07 -11.77 -19.34
C PHE A 107 -0.38 -11.28 -19.34
N ASP A 108 -1.31 -12.03 -18.77
CA ASP A 108 -2.71 -11.63 -18.63
C ASP A 108 -3.07 -11.47 -17.15
N ALA A 109 -3.52 -10.28 -16.78
CA ALA A 109 -4.17 -10.01 -15.50
C ALA A 109 -5.68 -9.95 -15.69
N PHE A 110 -6.43 -10.87 -15.07
CA PHE A 110 -7.90 -10.94 -15.16
C PHE A 110 -8.60 -10.31 -13.96
N ASP A 111 -9.93 -10.31 -14.00
CA ASP A 111 -10.84 -9.79 -12.98
C ASP A 111 -10.43 -10.22 -11.56
N ASP A 112 -10.48 -9.29 -10.61
CA ASP A 112 -10.10 -9.49 -9.20
C ASP A 112 -8.66 -10.02 -8.97
N SER A 113 -7.74 -9.80 -9.93
CA SER A 113 -6.30 -10.02 -9.74
C SER A 113 -5.55 -8.73 -9.42
N VAL A 114 -4.47 -8.85 -8.65
CA VAL A 114 -3.59 -7.73 -8.29
C VAL A 114 -2.16 -8.05 -8.71
N ILE A 115 -1.57 -7.21 -9.56
CA ILE A 115 -0.20 -7.38 -10.04
C ILE A 115 0.65 -6.22 -9.49
N ASN A 116 1.62 -6.53 -8.66
CA ASN A 116 2.57 -5.57 -8.09
C ASN A 116 3.93 -5.71 -8.77
N ILE A 117 4.39 -4.68 -9.47
CA ILE A 117 5.64 -4.65 -10.21
C ILE A 117 6.56 -3.65 -9.51
N ASN A 118 7.46 -4.18 -8.69
CA ASN A 118 8.42 -3.41 -7.89
C ASN A 118 9.84 -3.45 -8.49
N GLY A 119 10.06 -4.33 -9.48
CA GLY A 119 11.34 -4.56 -10.12
C GLY A 119 11.22 -5.58 -11.24
N GLY A 120 12.36 -6.07 -11.73
CA GLY A 120 12.41 -7.09 -12.79
C GLY A 120 12.00 -6.57 -14.17
N THR A 121 11.69 -7.51 -15.05
CA THR A 121 11.24 -7.24 -16.42
C THR A 121 9.94 -7.98 -16.69
N ILE A 122 8.93 -7.30 -17.20
CA ILE A 122 7.75 -7.89 -17.82
C ILE A 122 7.96 -7.88 -19.33
N GLY A 123 7.60 -8.98 -19.99
CA GLY A 123 7.62 -9.11 -21.44
C GLY A 123 6.67 -8.14 -22.16
N SER A 124 6.54 -8.36 -23.46
CA SER A 124 5.63 -7.61 -24.32
C SER A 124 4.19 -8.14 -24.20
N PHE A 125 3.21 -7.36 -24.65
CA PHE A 125 1.81 -7.75 -24.73
C PHE A 125 1.24 -8.10 -23.35
N PHE A 126 1.42 -7.19 -22.40
CA PHE A 126 0.83 -7.33 -21.07
C PHE A 126 -0.60 -6.81 -21.10
N ASP A 127 -1.59 -7.65 -20.80
CA ASP A 127 -3.00 -7.26 -20.82
C ASP A 127 -3.54 -7.13 -19.39
N ALA A 128 -3.95 -5.91 -19.02
CA ALA A 128 -4.75 -5.64 -17.84
C ALA A 128 -6.23 -5.69 -18.22
N ASN A 129 -6.86 -6.85 -18.05
CA ASN A 129 -8.28 -7.08 -18.31
C ASN A 129 -9.17 -6.41 -17.26
N GLY A 130 -10.46 -6.25 -17.58
CA GLY A 130 -11.41 -5.59 -16.70
C GLY A 130 -11.45 -6.17 -15.28
N GLY A 131 -11.42 -5.28 -14.28
CA GLY A 131 -11.41 -5.64 -12.86
C GLY A 131 -10.04 -5.99 -12.28
N SER A 132 -8.99 -6.10 -13.10
CA SER A 132 -7.62 -6.23 -12.63
C SER A 132 -7.06 -4.90 -12.09
N GLN A 133 -6.12 -5.00 -11.16
CA GLN A 133 -5.37 -3.86 -10.62
C GLN A 133 -3.87 -4.07 -10.77
N ILE A 134 -3.20 -3.16 -11.48
CA ILE A 134 -1.76 -3.22 -11.73
C ILE A 134 -1.09 -2.06 -11.01
N ASN A 135 -0.14 -2.36 -10.13
CA ASN A 135 0.59 -1.40 -9.33
C ASN A 135 2.07 -1.44 -9.71
N ILE A 136 2.61 -0.33 -10.19
CA ILE A 136 3.96 -0.28 -10.76
C ILE A 136 4.77 0.76 -9.98
N THR A 137 5.74 0.27 -9.20
CA THR A 137 6.65 1.11 -8.42
C THR A 137 8.09 1.06 -8.95
N GLY A 138 8.38 0.14 -9.88
CA GLY A 138 9.68 -0.01 -10.50
C GLY A 138 9.66 -1.01 -11.66
N GLY A 139 10.83 -1.48 -12.08
CA GLY A 139 10.98 -2.48 -13.13
C GLY A 139 10.92 -1.91 -14.56
N SER A 140 10.86 -2.83 -15.53
CA SER A 140 10.71 -2.50 -16.95
C SER A 140 9.61 -3.34 -17.57
N ILE A 141 8.72 -2.72 -18.33
CA ILE A 141 7.63 -3.38 -19.04
C ILE A 141 7.89 -3.25 -20.55
N GLY A 142 7.72 -4.36 -21.27
CA GLY A 142 7.81 -4.40 -22.72
C GLY A 142 6.71 -3.59 -23.43
N GLN A 143 6.69 -3.73 -24.75
CA GLN A 143 5.73 -3.04 -25.62
C GLN A 143 4.35 -3.69 -25.59
N GLY A 144 3.31 -2.92 -25.91
CA GLY A 144 1.96 -3.44 -25.99
C GLY A 144 1.39 -3.71 -24.61
N PHE A 145 1.49 -2.74 -23.71
CA PHE A 145 0.78 -2.84 -22.44
C PHE A 145 -0.63 -2.26 -22.61
N ASP A 146 -1.64 -3.13 -22.61
CA ASP A 146 -3.03 -2.78 -22.83
C ASP A 146 -3.80 -2.71 -21.50
N ALA A 147 -4.27 -1.51 -21.15
CA ALA A 147 -5.25 -1.29 -20.09
C ALA A 147 -6.66 -1.37 -20.67
N LEU A 148 -7.30 -2.55 -20.54
CA LEU A 148 -8.62 -2.84 -21.09
C LEU A 148 -9.77 -2.28 -20.23
N ASN A 149 -10.99 -2.30 -20.77
CA ASN A 149 -12.17 -1.74 -20.11
C ASN A 149 -12.35 -2.26 -18.68
N GLY A 150 -12.38 -1.35 -17.70
CA GLY A 150 -12.58 -1.66 -16.28
C GLY A 150 -11.31 -2.05 -15.51
N SER A 151 -10.13 -2.07 -16.13
CA SER A 151 -8.87 -2.26 -15.40
C SER A 151 -8.39 -0.96 -14.76
N VAL A 152 -7.54 -1.10 -13.74
CA VAL A 152 -6.87 0.01 -13.06
C VAL A 152 -5.36 -0.19 -13.13
N VAL A 153 -4.65 0.79 -13.66
CA VAL A 153 -3.18 0.81 -13.72
C VAL A 153 -2.65 2.01 -12.94
N ASN A 154 -1.83 1.75 -11.94
CA ASN A 154 -1.25 2.74 -11.04
C ASN A 154 0.27 2.81 -11.27
N PHE A 155 0.74 3.91 -11.80
CA PHE A 155 2.16 4.19 -12.03
C PHE A 155 2.73 5.08 -10.92
N ARG A 156 3.72 4.57 -10.21
CA ARG A 156 4.56 5.31 -9.24
C ARG A 156 6.04 5.26 -9.61
N GLY A 157 6.41 4.39 -10.56
CA GLY A 157 7.76 4.26 -11.08
C GLY A 157 7.83 3.32 -12.28
N GLY A 158 9.03 2.85 -12.58
CA GLY A 158 9.32 1.90 -13.65
C GLY A 158 9.57 2.56 -15.01
N THR A 159 9.91 1.72 -15.99
CA THR A 159 10.14 2.15 -17.38
C THR A 159 9.25 1.36 -18.34
N PHE A 160 8.75 2.03 -19.36
CA PHE A 160 7.89 1.45 -20.40
C PHE A 160 8.62 1.50 -21.73
N LEU A 161 8.65 0.38 -22.43
CA LEU A 161 9.26 0.28 -23.74
C LEU A 161 8.16 0.18 -24.78
N GLY A 162 7.97 1.19 -25.62
CA GLY A 162 7.00 1.13 -26.71
C GLY A 162 5.62 1.65 -26.34
N GLU A 163 4.59 1.05 -26.94
CA GLU A 163 3.20 1.52 -26.88
C GLU A 163 2.49 1.12 -25.57
N PHE A 164 1.70 2.04 -25.05
CA PHE A 164 0.71 1.80 -23.99
C PHE A 164 -0.69 2.21 -24.47
N ASP A 165 -1.65 1.28 -24.37
CA ASP A 165 -3.01 1.47 -24.85
C ASP A 165 -4.01 1.49 -23.68
N ALA A 166 -4.57 2.66 -23.40
CA ALA A 166 -5.71 2.82 -22.49
C ALA A 166 -7.04 2.76 -23.25
N ALA A 167 -7.70 1.61 -23.19
CA ALA A 167 -9.02 1.40 -23.76
C ALA A 167 -10.10 2.21 -23.02
N GLY A 168 -11.24 2.42 -23.68
CA GLY A 168 -12.35 3.16 -23.07
C GLY A 168 -12.82 2.49 -21.79
N GLY A 169 -12.98 3.27 -20.71
CA GLY A 169 -13.40 2.80 -19.39
C GLY A 169 -12.32 2.13 -18.54
N SER A 170 -11.05 2.10 -18.97
CA SER A 170 -9.93 1.82 -18.06
C SER A 170 -9.60 3.05 -17.21
N THR A 171 -8.85 2.84 -16.12
CA THR A 171 -8.33 3.91 -15.26
C THR A 171 -6.81 3.84 -15.20
N VAL A 172 -6.15 4.96 -15.46
CA VAL A 172 -4.70 5.11 -15.40
C VAL A 172 -4.38 6.25 -14.43
N ASN A 173 -3.64 5.95 -13.38
CA ASN A 173 -3.25 6.91 -12.36
C ASN A 173 -1.73 7.02 -12.34
N LEU A 174 -1.20 8.24 -12.44
CA LEU A 174 0.22 8.50 -12.34
C LEU A 174 0.51 9.31 -11.09
N LEU A 175 1.35 8.78 -10.22
CA LEU A 175 1.93 9.49 -9.09
C LEU A 175 3.39 9.81 -9.42
N GLY A 176 3.77 11.07 -9.24
CA GLY A 176 5.10 11.53 -9.62
C GLY A 176 5.48 12.85 -8.98
N SER A 177 6.68 13.32 -9.29
CA SER A 177 7.23 14.58 -8.78
C SER A 177 7.03 15.76 -9.73
N SER A 178 6.81 15.50 -11.03
CA SER A 178 6.54 16.55 -12.01
C SER A 178 5.79 16.02 -13.23
N PHE A 179 4.91 16.86 -13.79
CA PHE A 179 4.10 16.54 -14.97
C PHE A 179 4.08 17.71 -15.95
N VAL A 180 4.33 17.42 -17.22
CA VAL A 180 4.43 18.37 -18.33
C VAL A 180 3.41 17.99 -19.38
N LEU A 181 2.53 18.92 -19.73
CA LEU A 181 1.49 18.73 -20.73
C LEU A 181 1.78 19.61 -21.95
N ASN A 182 2.03 18.98 -23.09
CA ASN A 182 2.40 19.63 -24.36
C ASN A 182 3.56 20.64 -24.19
N GLY A 183 4.59 20.26 -23.42
CA GLY A 183 5.76 21.08 -23.13
C GLY A 183 5.58 22.13 -22.03
N SER A 184 4.41 22.24 -21.40
CA SER A 184 4.16 23.16 -20.29
C SER A 184 4.05 22.42 -18.96
N LEU A 185 4.79 22.85 -17.94
CA LEU A 185 4.70 22.28 -16.60
C LEU A 185 3.29 22.50 -16.01
N LEU A 186 2.67 21.44 -15.50
CA LEU A 186 1.40 21.51 -14.79
C LEU A 186 1.61 22.08 -13.38
N SER A 187 0.79 23.06 -13.01
CA SER A 187 0.74 23.60 -11.65
C SER A 187 -0.25 22.79 -10.83
N LEU A 188 0.23 21.75 -10.15
CA LEU A 188 -0.58 20.85 -9.33
C LEU A 188 -0.53 21.27 -7.86
N LEU A 189 -1.59 20.95 -7.12
CA LEU A 189 -1.59 21.03 -5.66
C LEU A 189 -1.19 19.65 -5.11
N PRO A 190 -0.20 19.56 -4.20
CA PRO A 190 0.14 18.30 -3.52
C PRO A 190 -1.08 17.64 -2.87
N GLY A 191 -1.17 16.31 -2.94
CA GLY A 191 -2.28 15.51 -2.42
C GLY A 191 -3.60 15.64 -3.20
N VAL A 192 -3.63 16.42 -4.30
CA VAL A 192 -4.84 16.63 -5.09
C VAL A 192 -4.71 15.98 -6.46
N THR A 193 -5.55 14.98 -6.71
CA THR A 193 -5.65 14.31 -8.00
C THR A 193 -6.16 15.24 -9.10
N PHE A 194 -5.39 15.36 -10.19
CA PHE A 194 -5.75 16.17 -11.34
C PHE A 194 -6.15 15.29 -12.55
N PRO A 195 -7.39 15.41 -13.06
CA PRO A 195 -7.82 14.66 -14.24
C PRO A 195 -7.25 15.26 -15.54
N VAL A 196 -6.63 14.43 -16.37
CA VAL A 196 -6.10 14.81 -17.69
C VAL A 196 -7.09 14.40 -18.78
N SER A 197 -7.94 15.36 -19.19
CA SER A 197 -8.96 15.17 -20.22
C SER A 197 -8.48 15.50 -21.64
N SER A 198 -7.29 16.08 -21.78
CA SER A 198 -6.74 16.43 -23.09
C SER A 198 -6.24 15.19 -23.84
N ARG A 199 -6.33 15.24 -25.17
CA ARG A 199 -5.93 14.16 -26.09
C ARG A 199 -5.23 14.73 -27.32
N ASN A 200 -4.53 13.87 -28.05
CA ASN A 200 -3.68 14.18 -29.20
C ASN A 200 -2.59 15.20 -28.84
N ILE A 201 -2.05 15.04 -27.65
CA ILE A 201 -0.96 15.85 -27.09
C ILE A 201 -0.03 14.94 -26.28
N MET A 202 1.19 15.40 -26.06
CA MET A 202 2.17 14.69 -25.24
C MET A 202 1.97 15.01 -23.75
N LEU A 203 1.93 13.98 -22.91
CA LEU A 203 2.09 14.06 -21.46
C LEU A 203 3.44 13.44 -21.11
N SER A 204 4.26 14.13 -20.33
CA SER A 204 5.53 13.58 -19.84
C SER A 204 5.78 14.03 -18.42
N GLY A 205 6.81 13.47 -17.77
CA GLY A 205 7.11 13.81 -16.40
C GLY A 205 8.13 12.91 -15.75
N ILE A 206 8.22 13.02 -14.42
CA ILE A 206 9.07 12.21 -13.56
C ILE A 206 8.17 11.53 -12.51
N LEU A 207 8.24 10.20 -12.42
CA LEU A 207 7.54 9.38 -11.43
C LEU A 207 8.26 9.42 -10.06
N LEU A 208 7.70 8.76 -9.04
CA LEU A 208 8.23 8.82 -7.67
C LEU A 208 9.59 8.11 -7.51
N ASP A 209 9.86 7.08 -8.30
CA ASP A 209 11.17 6.42 -8.33
C ASP A 209 12.24 7.24 -9.10
N GLY A 210 11.88 8.42 -9.60
CA GLY A 210 12.74 9.29 -10.41
C GLY A 210 12.83 8.91 -11.88
N SER A 211 12.12 7.87 -12.33
CA SER A 211 12.07 7.52 -13.74
C SER A 211 11.31 8.58 -14.54
N SER A 212 11.76 8.83 -15.77
CA SER A 212 11.02 9.66 -16.71
C SER A 212 10.02 8.83 -17.50
N PHE A 213 8.86 9.40 -17.79
CA PHE A 213 7.88 8.81 -18.70
C PHE A 213 7.44 9.83 -19.77
N GLN A 214 6.92 9.29 -20.87
CA GLN A 214 6.25 10.06 -21.91
C GLN A 214 5.13 9.20 -22.49
N PHE A 215 3.95 9.80 -22.65
CA PHE A 215 2.82 9.25 -23.37
C PHE A 215 2.32 10.24 -24.43
N ASP A 216 2.15 9.76 -25.65
CA ASP A 216 1.40 10.48 -26.67
C ASP A 216 -0.09 10.12 -26.51
N LEU A 217 -0.90 11.06 -26.02
CA LEU A 217 -2.31 10.79 -25.65
C LEU A 217 -3.25 10.70 -26.87
N ASN A 218 -2.89 9.91 -27.89
CA ASN A 218 -3.62 9.82 -29.15
C ASN A 218 -5.03 9.27 -28.93
N SER A 219 -6.05 9.96 -29.44
CA SER A 219 -7.44 9.48 -29.34
C SER A 219 -7.83 8.52 -30.46
N THR A 220 -6.91 8.22 -31.38
CA THR A 220 -7.09 7.28 -32.48
C THR A 220 -6.04 6.19 -32.33
N ASN A 221 -6.49 4.93 -32.24
CA ASN A 221 -5.58 3.80 -32.17
C ASN A 221 -4.83 3.65 -33.50
N ALA A 222 -3.50 3.60 -33.42
CA ALA A 222 -2.60 3.36 -34.53
C ALA A 222 -1.48 2.44 -34.06
N ALA A 223 -1.09 1.48 -34.91
CA ALA A 223 -0.04 0.53 -34.55
C ALA A 223 1.28 1.23 -34.19
N PHE A 224 1.94 0.73 -33.14
CA PHE A 224 3.23 1.22 -32.64
C PHE A 224 3.18 2.63 -32.05
N GLN A 225 1.99 3.06 -31.60
CA GLN A 225 1.78 4.36 -30.96
C GLN A 225 0.88 4.18 -29.75
N ASP A 226 1.16 4.95 -28.71
CA ASP A 226 0.28 5.06 -27.56
C ASP A 226 -1.14 5.44 -27.99
N TYR A 227 -2.13 4.82 -27.35
CA TYR A 227 -3.53 5.14 -27.55
C TYR A 227 -4.21 5.41 -26.21
N PHE A 228 -4.92 6.52 -26.11
CA PHE A 228 -5.74 6.88 -24.95
C PHE A 228 -7.14 7.22 -25.42
N SER A 229 -8.08 6.31 -25.17
CA SER A 229 -9.49 6.55 -25.45
C SER A 229 -9.99 7.82 -24.78
N ASP A 230 -10.93 8.53 -25.43
CA ASP A 230 -11.62 9.69 -24.85
C ASP A 230 -12.39 9.34 -23.56
N SER A 231 -12.75 8.06 -23.38
CA SER A 231 -13.43 7.55 -22.19
C SER A 231 -12.53 6.78 -21.22
N ALA A 232 -11.21 6.75 -21.45
CA ALA A 232 -10.25 6.28 -20.45
C ALA A 232 -10.05 7.37 -19.39
N ALA A 233 -10.13 7.01 -18.11
CA ALA A 233 -9.79 7.91 -17.02
C ALA A 233 -8.27 8.00 -16.89
N LEU A 234 -7.72 9.21 -16.96
CA LEU A 234 -6.30 9.48 -16.78
C LEU A 234 -6.15 10.54 -15.70
N THR A 235 -5.37 10.23 -14.67
CA THR A 235 -5.09 11.17 -13.57
C THR A 235 -3.60 11.30 -13.32
N VAL A 236 -3.20 12.48 -12.86
CA VAL A 236 -1.85 12.75 -12.37
C VAL A 236 -1.94 13.36 -10.97
N THR A 237 -1.06 12.92 -10.07
CA THR A 237 -1.01 13.40 -8.69
C THR A 237 0.43 13.58 -8.25
N ILE A 238 0.71 14.68 -7.56
CA ILE A 238 1.94 14.83 -6.76
C ILE A 238 1.52 14.55 -5.31
N PRO A 239 2.14 13.59 -4.60
CA PRO A 239 1.81 13.29 -3.22
C PRO A 239 1.95 14.51 -2.31
N ALA A 240 1.21 14.52 -1.20
CA ALA A 240 1.48 15.44 -0.11
C ALA A 240 2.86 15.10 0.49
N ALA A 241 3.51 16.06 1.13
CA ALA A 241 4.85 15.82 1.68
C ALA A 241 4.81 14.86 2.87
N ALA A 242 3.70 14.84 3.61
CA ALA A 242 3.47 13.95 4.74
C ALA A 242 2.64 12.69 4.43
N ASP A 243 2.36 12.42 3.15
CA ASP A 243 1.78 11.16 2.66
C ASP A 243 2.94 10.16 2.47
N PHE A 244 3.30 9.49 3.57
CA PHE A 244 4.49 8.67 3.70
C PHE A 244 4.27 7.22 3.22
N ASP A 245 3.04 6.70 3.29
CA ASP A 245 2.70 5.40 2.70
C ASP A 245 2.24 5.49 1.23
N LEU A 246 2.08 6.72 0.73
CA LEU A 246 1.77 7.06 -0.65
C LEU A 246 0.39 6.56 -1.06
N ASP A 247 -0.58 6.49 -0.16
CA ASP A 247 -1.93 6.04 -0.45
C ASP A 247 -2.89 7.15 -0.91
N LEU A 248 -2.35 8.37 -1.05
CA LEU A 248 -3.00 9.62 -1.48
C LEU A 248 -3.81 10.32 -0.39
N ASP A 249 -3.67 9.93 0.87
CA ASP A 249 -4.14 10.74 1.97
C ASP A 249 -3.02 10.99 3.02
N VAL A 250 -3.33 11.82 4.03
CA VAL A 250 -2.40 12.12 5.12
C VAL A 250 -3.16 11.84 6.39
N ASP A 251 -2.95 10.67 6.98
CA ASP A 251 -3.77 10.19 8.08
C ASP A 251 -2.96 9.52 9.21
N ASN A 252 -3.59 8.61 9.96
CA ASN A 252 -2.92 7.99 11.10
C ASN A 252 -1.90 6.92 10.66
N GLU A 253 -2.02 6.39 9.45
CA GLU A 253 -1.15 5.40 8.88
C GLU A 253 0.21 6.05 8.57
N ASP A 254 0.21 7.28 8.04
CA ASP A 254 1.41 8.12 7.93
C ASP A 254 2.02 8.48 9.28
N LEU A 255 1.17 8.77 10.27
CA LEU A 255 1.65 9.09 11.61
C LEU A 255 2.41 7.91 12.22
N VAL A 256 2.00 6.67 11.94
CA VAL A 256 2.72 5.47 12.39
C VAL A 256 4.11 5.39 11.75
N ILE A 257 4.24 5.77 10.47
CA ILE A 257 5.55 5.84 9.79
C ILE A 257 6.42 6.90 10.45
N TRP A 258 5.90 8.11 10.66
CA TRP A 258 6.64 9.17 11.36
C TRP A 258 7.08 8.78 12.77
N ILE A 259 6.20 8.16 13.57
CA ILE A 259 6.56 7.67 14.92
C ILE A 259 7.69 6.65 14.86
N THR A 260 7.70 5.80 13.83
CA THR A 260 8.72 4.76 13.65
C THR A 260 10.07 5.36 13.29
N ASP A 261 10.07 6.41 12.46
CA ASP A 261 11.27 7.07 11.97
C ASP A 261 11.78 8.20 12.89
N TYR A 262 11.00 8.66 13.87
CA TYR A 262 11.35 9.81 14.72
C TYR A 262 12.77 9.73 15.32
N GLY A 263 13.57 10.76 15.06
CA GLY A 263 14.96 10.90 15.46
C GLY A 263 15.96 10.18 14.56
N SER A 264 15.52 9.60 13.45
CA SER A 264 16.38 9.00 12.42
C SER A 264 16.95 10.08 11.48
N THR A 265 18.10 9.81 10.87
CA THR A 265 18.79 10.73 9.95
C THR A 265 19.24 9.98 8.69
N GLY A 266 19.31 10.66 7.55
CA GLY A 266 19.74 10.11 6.26
C GLY A 266 18.58 10.01 5.28
N THR A 267 18.48 8.90 4.55
CA THR A 267 17.29 8.60 3.75
C THR A 267 16.27 7.92 4.66
N VAL A 268 15.37 8.72 5.23
CA VAL A 268 14.23 8.27 6.03
C VAL A 268 12.94 8.49 5.22
N ILE A 269 11.88 7.76 5.54
CA ILE A 269 10.62 7.88 4.80
C ILE A 269 9.87 9.11 5.29
N ALA A 270 9.84 9.32 6.62
CA ALA A 270 9.11 10.41 7.24
C ALA A 270 9.89 11.74 7.34
N ASP A 271 10.49 12.16 6.23
CA ASP A 271 11.19 13.45 6.03
C ASP A 271 10.33 14.33 5.10
N ALA A 272 9.35 15.01 5.68
CA ALA A 272 8.39 15.82 4.95
C ALA A 272 8.97 17.19 4.55
N ASP A 273 9.96 17.72 5.28
CA ASP A 273 10.57 19.01 4.94
C ASP A 273 11.80 18.90 4.01
N GLY A 274 12.30 17.68 3.82
CA GLY A 274 13.36 17.31 2.90
C GLY A 274 14.76 17.65 3.41
N ASP A 275 14.95 17.81 4.73
CA ASP A 275 16.21 18.19 5.34
C ASP A 275 17.12 17.01 5.72
N GLY A 276 16.61 15.78 5.55
CA GLY A 276 17.35 14.54 5.76
C GLY A 276 17.30 14.01 7.19
N ASP A 277 16.37 14.45 8.02
CA ASP A 277 16.00 13.76 9.25
C ASP A 277 14.47 13.62 9.43
N SER A 278 14.05 12.94 10.50
CA SER A 278 12.62 12.82 10.85
C SER A 278 12.42 13.36 12.25
N ASP A 279 11.88 14.57 12.36
CA ASP A 279 11.79 15.28 13.62
C ASP A 279 10.45 16.06 13.79
N GLY A 280 10.44 17.06 14.68
CA GLY A 280 9.25 17.87 14.95
C GLY A 280 8.83 18.79 13.79
N ALA A 281 9.74 19.12 12.87
CA ALA A 281 9.45 19.88 11.66
C ALA A 281 8.59 19.07 10.70
N ASP A 282 8.90 17.79 10.50
CA ASP A 282 8.11 16.86 9.68
C ASP A 282 6.74 16.62 10.28
N PHE A 283 6.67 16.43 11.60
CA PHE A 283 5.41 16.29 12.30
C PHE A 283 4.51 17.52 12.11
N LEU A 284 5.10 18.72 12.09
CA LEU A 284 4.35 19.94 11.85
C LEU A 284 3.82 20.01 10.42
N ILE A 285 4.50 19.42 9.43
CA ILE A 285 3.97 19.27 8.07
C ILE A 285 2.80 18.28 8.08
N TRP A 286 2.97 17.09 8.67
CA TRP A 286 1.89 16.12 8.83
C TRP A 286 0.63 16.75 9.45
N GLN A 287 0.79 17.52 10.54
CA GLN A 287 -0.33 18.23 11.18
C GLN A 287 -1.06 19.23 10.26
N ARG A 288 -0.33 19.85 9.32
CA ARG A 288 -0.89 20.82 8.38
C ARG A 288 -1.56 20.15 7.18
N GLU A 289 -1.07 18.98 6.80
CA GLU A 289 -1.53 18.24 5.63
C GLU A 289 -2.57 17.17 5.96
N PHE A 290 -2.76 16.83 7.24
CA PHE A 290 -3.73 15.85 7.71
C PHE A 290 -5.12 15.99 7.07
N THR A 291 -5.52 14.95 6.34
CA THR A 291 -6.79 14.85 5.61
C THR A 291 -7.79 13.93 6.30
N GLY A 292 -7.33 13.08 7.23
CA GLY A 292 -8.20 12.39 8.17
C GLY A 292 -9.15 13.41 8.80
N GLY A 293 -10.47 13.16 8.79
CA GLY A 293 -11.45 14.13 9.29
C GLY A 293 -11.08 14.68 10.68
N PRO A 294 -11.63 15.83 11.10
CA PRO A 294 -11.22 16.51 12.33
C PRO A 294 -11.10 15.48 13.44
N LEU A 295 -9.89 15.38 14.03
CA LEU A 295 -9.67 14.53 15.20
C LEU A 295 -10.85 14.81 16.12
N ASN A 296 -11.69 13.79 16.32
CA ASN A 296 -12.76 13.90 17.30
C ASN A 296 -12.02 13.98 18.64
N TYR A 297 -11.66 15.20 19.04
CA TYR A 297 -11.38 15.57 20.41
C TYR A 297 -12.71 15.38 21.15
N ALA A 298 -13.08 14.12 21.37
CA ALA A 298 -14.07 13.74 22.35
C ALA A 298 -13.47 14.19 23.69
N GLU A 299 -13.82 15.42 24.04
CA GLU A 299 -13.50 16.14 25.27
C GLU A 299 -12.04 15.97 25.72
N ILE A 300 -11.27 17.05 25.65
CA ILE A 300 -10.19 17.24 26.62
C ILE A 300 -10.89 17.16 27.98
N ALA A 301 -10.83 15.99 28.62
CA ALA A 301 -11.18 15.83 30.01
C ALA A 301 -10.40 16.93 30.70
N THR A 302 -11.13 17.92 31.24
CA THR A 302 -10.55 19.06 31.93
C THR A 302 -9.43 18.52 32.81
N VAL A 303 -8.18 18.80 32.46
CA VAL A 303 -7.04 18.43 33.30
C VAL A 303 -7.37 19.07 34.65
N PRO A 304 -7.60 18.30 35.72
CA PRO A 304 -7.95 18.90 37.00
C PRO A 304 -6.79 19.79 37.36
N GLU A 305 -7.02 21.10 37.41
CA GLU A 305 -6.03 22.00 37.97
C GLU A 305 -5.66 21.43 39.35
N PRO A 306 -4.37 21.28 39.70
CA PRO A 306 -4.02 20.86 41.05
C PRO A 306 -4.70 21.86 41.98
N GLY A 307 -5.72 21.39 42.70
CA GLY A 307 -6.70 22.26 43.33
C GLY A 307 -5.97 23.37 44.05
N ALA A 308 -6.31 24.62 43.71
CA ALA A 308 -5.74 25.80 44.34
C ALA A 308 -5.88 25.65 45.86
N ALA A 309 -4.81 25.17 46.50
CA ALA A 309 -4.70 25.10 47.93
C ALA A 309 -4.60 26.55 48.38
N VAL A 310 -5.76 27.15 48.67
CA VAL A 310 -5.86 28.42 49.36
C VAL A 310 -5.00 28.28 50.63
N PRO A 311 -3.91 29.05 50.79
CA PRO A 311 -3.14 29.01 52.02
C PRO A 311 -4.02 29.59 53.13
N ILE A 312 -4.51 28.73 54.02
CA ILE A 312 -5.04 29.15 55.31
C ILE A 312 -3.86 29.72 56.11
N CYS A 313 -3.74 31.06 56.09
CA CYS A 313 -2.87 31.79 56.98
C CYS A 313 -3.57 31.88 58.35
N LEU A 314 -3.37 30.88 59.19
CA LEU A 314 -3.77 30.90 60.60
C LEU A 314 -2.83 31.85 61.37
N CYS A 315 -3.16 33.13 61.37
CA CYS A 315 -2.64 34.06 62.38
C CYS A 315 -3.36 33.80 63.71
N VAL A 316 -2.89 32.82 64.48
CA VAL A 316 -3.25 32.70 65.90
C VAL A 316 -2.52 33.83 66.62
N GLY A 317 -3.25 34.91 66.90
CA GLY A 317 -2.81 35.93 67.84
C GLY A 317 -2.74 35.35 69.25
N TRP A 318 -1.53 35.17 69.77
CA TRP A 318 -1.29 35.12 71.20
C TRP A 318 -0.61 36.41 71.65
N GLY A 319 -1.38 37.20 72.40
CA GLY A 319 -0.97 37.69 73.71
C GLY A 319 0.28 38.57 73.78
N MET A 320 0.02 39.88 73.78
CA MET A 320 0.68 40.93 74.57
C MET A 320 1.85 40.52 75.49
N SER A 321 2.97 41.23 75.35
CA SER A 321 3.63 41.89 76.49
C SER A 321 4.53 43.02 75.98
N ARG A 322 4.12 44.26 76.27
CA ARG A 322 4.95 45.46 76.11
C ARG A 322 5.98 45.46 77.24
N THR A 323 7.26 45.55 76.90
CA THR A 323 8.25 46.19 77.77
C THR A 323 9.14 47.10 76.95
N THR A 324 8.91 48.39 77.16
CA THR A 324 9.71 49.53 76.75
C THR A 324 11.16 49.37 77.21
N ARG A 325 12.15 49.66 76.35
CA ARG A 325 13.36 50.39 76.77
C ARG A 325 14.15 50.95 75.58
N ASN A 326 14.33 52.27 75.66
CA ASN A 326 15.21 53.13 74.88
C ASN A 326 16.65 52.58 74.79
N PHE A 327 17.36 52.95 73.72
CA PHE A 327 18.70 53.59 73.68
C PHE A 327 19.26 53.38 72.26
N LEU A 328 19.25 54.40 71.39
CA LEU A 328 20.34 55.37 71.16
C LEU A 328 21.61 54.79 70.49
N PHE A 329 21.95 55.44 69.36
CA PHE A 329 23.27 55.95 68.93
C PHE A 329 23.98 55.38 67.68
N ARG A 330 24.23 56.35 66.77
CA ARG A 330 25.37 56.59 65.85
C ARG A 330 25.61 55.55 64.73
N ARG A 331 25.47 55.89 63.43
CA ARG A 331 26.09 56.96 62.58
C ARG A 331 27.55 56.65 62.24
N ALA A 332 27.85 56.83 60.93
CA ALA A 332 29.15 57.03 60.27
C ALA A 332 29.91 55.74 59.92
N LEU A 333 30.63 55.61 58.80
CA LEU A 333 30.89 56.35 57.56
C LEU A 333 31.91 55.50 56.76
N ASN A 334 32.04 55.80 55.46
CA ASN A 334 33.21 55.58 54.58
C ASN A 334 33.46 54.16 54.04
N ARG A 335 33.40 54.01 52.69
CA ARG A 335 34.49 54.16 51.69
C ARG A 335 35.59 53.13 51.94
N VAL A 336 35.98 52.31 50.96
CA VAL A 336 36.42 52.65 49.60
C VAL A 336 35.78 51.76 48.56
#